data_AF-A0A918LU82-F1
#
_entry.id   AF-A0A918LU82-F1
#
_cell.length_a   1.000
_cell.length_b   1.000
_cell.length_c   1.000
_cell.angle_alpha   90.00
_cell.angle_beta   90.00
_cell.angle_gamma   90.00
#
_symmetry.space_group_name_H-M   'P 1'
#
loop_
_entity.id
_entity.type
_entity.pdbx_description
1 polymer ?
#
loop_
_entity_poly.entity_id
_entity_poly.type
_entity_poly.pdbx_seq_one_letter_code
_entity_poly.pdbx_strand_id
1 'polypeptide(L)'
;MPVDARRGVAADANVRVMSADPAVVSVADQDGGMRATLAFGSDGRLQSRIDDVGDHGSISEAVVEGGRLFTIASYEGGQGGSWERVVAFDLASGRELWREDVGNGTSGVDVLNVTDGRVTTVRTDWKYGDTLYVFDAATGDEDDDRAFRDHVVGYAGKLGDVLTHQDLVVAVRGSEGGGRPFSVYERW
;
A
#
# COMPACT_ATOMS: atom_id res chain seq x y z
N MET A 1 12.69 -35.17 6.79
CA MET A 1 13.55 -33.97 6.86
C MET A 1 13.25 -33.10 5.65
N PRO A 2 13.18 -31.76 5.81
CA PRO A 2 13.08 -30.87 4.66
C PRO A 2 14.32 -31.05 3.78
N VAL A 3 14.14 -30.96 2.46
CA VAL A 3 15.13 -31.35 1.45
C VAL A 3 16.10 -30.23 1.06
N ASP A 4 16.02 -29.07 1.70
CA ASP A 4 16.68 -27.86 1.23
C ASP A 4 17.25 -27.03 2.39
N ALA A 5 18.38 -26.37 2.16
CA ALA A 5 19.10 -25.51 3.12
C ALA A 5 18.39 -24.15 3.31
N ARG A 6 17.05 -24.16 3.34
CA ARG A 6 16.25 -22.94 3.45
C ARG A 6 16.33 -22.42 4.88
N ARG A 7 16.59 -21.12 4.99
CA ARG A 7 16.42 -20.35 6.23
C ARG A 7 14.98 -20.60 6.71
N GLY A 8 14.83 -21.34 7.80
CA GLY A 8 13.52 -21.69 8.33
C GLY A 8 12.71 -20.43 8.61
N VAL A 9 11.45 -20.40 8.19
CA VAL A 9 10.47 -19.43 8.68
C VAL A 9 9.99 -19.94 10.04
N ALA A 10 9.84 -19.05 11.01
CA ALA A 10 9.38 -19.43 12.35
C ALA A 10 7.96 -20.05 12.25
N ALA A 11 7.66 -21.07 13.06
CA ALA A 11 6.39 -21.80 12.95
C ALA A 11 5.16 -20.96 13.37
N ASP A 12 5.41 -19.85 14.06
CA ASP A 12 4.47 -18.84 14.53
C ASP A 12 4.42 -17.60 13.63
N ALA A 13 5.10 -17.63 12.48
CA ALA A 13 5.02 -16.56 11.49
C ALA A 13 3.58 -16.39 10.98
N ASN A 14 3.17 -15.13 10.82
CA ASN A 14 1.95 -14.83 10.09
C ASN A 14 2.26 -14.90 8.58
N VAL A 15 1.44 -15.64 7.84
CA VAL A 15 1.55 -15.74 6.38
C VAL A 15 0.22 -15.36 5.77
N ARG A 16 0.25 -14.38 4.85
CA ARG A 16 -0.91 -13.96 4.07
C ARG A 16 -0.64 -14.21 2.59
N VAL A 17 -1.54 -14.93 1.93
CA VAL A 17 -1.52 -15.04 0.47
C VAL A 17 -2.02 -13.73 -0.13
N MET A 18 -1.22 -13.13 -0.99
CA MET A 18 -1.52 -11.85 -1.64
C MET A 18 -1.99 -12.05 -3.09
N SER A 19 -1.39 -13.00 -3.80
CA SER A 19 -1.83 -13.42 -5.13
C SER A 19 -1.56 -14.91 -5.34
N ALA A 20 -2.38 -15.53 -6.18
CA ALA A 20 -2.20 -16.92 -6.63
C ALA A 20 -1.48 -17.01 -7.99
N ASP A 21 -1.50 -15.94 -8.78
CA ASP A 21 -0.86 -15.88 -10.11
C ASP A 21 -0.34 -14.44 -10.40
N PRO A 22 0.98 -14.20 -10.32
CA PRO A 22 2.00 -15.10 -9.77
C PRO A 22 1.76 -15.38 -8.27
N ALA A 23 2.31 -16.49 -7.75
CA ALA A 23 2.17 -16.83 -6.34
C ALA A 23 2.99 -15.85 -5.47
N VAL A 24 2.30 -15.06 -4.64
CA VAL A 24 2.91 -14.06 -3.75
C VAL A 24 2.36 -14.19 -2.35
N VAL A 25 3.26 -14.17 -1.36
CA VAL A 25 2.91 -14.21 0.05
C VAL A 25 3.62 -13.10 0.82
N SER A 26 2.92 -12.49 1.76
CA SER A 26 3.53 -11.68 2.82
C SER A 26 3.79 -12.57 4.03
N VAL A 27 4.98 -12.44 4.61
CA VAL A 27 5.41 -13.16 5.81
C VAL A 27 5.80 -12.14 6.86
N ALA A 28 5.29 -12.29 8.09
CA ALA A 28 5.69 -11.50 9.24
C ALA A 28 5.90 -12.38 10.48
N ASP A 29 7.15 -12.54 10.89
CA ASP A 29 7.53 -13.18 12.14
C ASP A 29 7.20 -12.26 13.33
N GLN A 30 6.66 -12.82 14.42
CA GLN A 30 6.21 -12.02 15.57
C GLN A 30 7.37 -11.45 16.40
N ASP A 31 8.51 -12.16 16.48
CA ASP A 31 9.65 -11.82 17.34
C ASP A 31 10.77 -11.03 16.63
N GLY A 32 10.40 -10.16 15.67
CA GLY A 32 11.38 -9.36 14.93
C GLY A 32 12.22 -10.18 13.93
N GLY A 33 11.71 -11.33 13.52
CA GLY A 33 12.28 -12.16 12.46
C GLY A 33 12.02 -11.60 11.06
N MET A 34 11.79 -12.49 10.10
CA MET A 34 11.53 -12.10 8.71
C MET A 34 10.22 -11.34 8.56
N ARG A 35 10.29 -10.19 7.89
CA ARG A 35 9.16 -9.39 7.44
C ARG A 35 9.37 -9.00 5.99
N ALA A 36 8.67 -9.67 5.08
CA ALA A 36 8.90 -9.51 3.66
C ALA A 36 7.72 -10.00 2.82
N THR A 37 7.63 -9.48 1.60
CA THR A 37 6.85 -10.06 0.52
C THR A 37 7.75 -10.97 -0.34
N LEU A 38 7.29 -12.19 -0.59
CA LEU A 38 8.00 -13.22 -1.34
C LEU A 38 7.20 -13.57 -2.60
N ALA A 39 7.84 -13.50 -3.76
CA ALA A 39 7.26 -13.90 -5.04
C ALA A 39 7.87 -15.23 -5.51
N PHE A 40 7.02 -16.11 -6.02
CA PHE A 40 7.41 -17.44 -6.50
C PHE A 40 7.09 -17.61 -7.98
N GLY A 41 8.02 -18.23 -8.69
CA GLY A 41 7.81 -18.63 -10.07
C GLY A 41 6.83 -19.79 -10.18
N SER A 42 6.36 -20.07 -11.40
CA SER A 42 5.47 -21.19 -11.69
C SER A 42 6.10 -22.57 -11.39
N ASP A 43 7.42 -22.65 -11.24
CA ASP A 43 8.15 -23.83 -10.78
C ASP A 43 8.20 -23.97 -9.25
N GLY A 44 7.58 -23.05 -8.51
CA GLY A 44 7.54 -23.01 -7.05
C GLY A 44 8.83 -22.53 -6.39
N ARG A 45 9.81 -22.04 -7.17
CA ARG A 45 11.03 -21.45 -6.61
C ARG A 45 10.84 -19.97 -6.29
N LEU A 46 11.51 -19.52 -5.23
CA LEU A 46 11.57 -18.10 -4.87
C LEU A 46 12.22 -17.32 -6.02
N GLN A 47 11.52 -16.32 -6.55
CA GLN A 47 12.01 -15.42 -7.58
C GLN A 47 12.57 -14.14 -6.97
N SER A 48 11.82 -13.54 -6.05
CA SER A 48 12.23 -12.30 -5.40
C SER A 48 11.76 -12.23 -3.94
N ARG A 49 12.40 -11.32 -3.23
CA ARG A 49 12.09 -10.95 -1.85
C ARG A 49 12.16 -9.43 -1.76
N ILE A 50 11.09 -8.83 -1.26
CA ILE A 50 11.01 -7.40 -0.95
C ILE A 50 10.83 -7.32 0.57
N ASP A 51 11.86 -6.85 1.27
CA ASP A 51 11.80 -6.69 2.72
C ASP A 51 10.82 -5.57 3.09
N ASP A 52 10.09 -5.73 4.20
CA ASP A 52 9.13 -4.73 4.69
C ASP A 52 9.82 -3.41 5.09
N VAL A 53 11.15 -3.44 5.30
CA VAL A 53 11.95 -2.27 5.69
C VAL A 53 13.18 -2.16 4.81
N GLY A 54 13.41 -0.97 4.24
CA GLY A 54 14.60 -0.66 3.47
C GLY A 54 14.70 0.82 3.09
N ASP A 55 15.42 1.13 2.01
CA ASP A 55 15.55 2.50 1.49
C ASP A 55 14.20 3.11 1.04
N HIS A 56 13.20 2.27 0.82
CA HIS A 56 11.82 2.66 0.53
C HIS A 56 11.02 3.07 1.78
N GLY A 57 11.55 2.85 2.99
CA GLY A 57 10.82 3.06 4.25
C GLY A 57 10.35 1.75 4.86
N SER A 58 9.32 1.82 5.70
CA SER A 58 8.63 0.70 6.34
C SER A 58 7.25 0.52 5.73
N ILE A 59 7.03 -0.59 5.03
CA ILE A 59 5.77 -0.93 4.36
C ILE A 59 4.65 -1.14 5.39
N SER A 60 3.49 -0.52 5.16
CA SER A 60 2.28 -0.65 5.98
C SER A 60 1.11 -1.30 5.24
N GLU A 61 1.03 -1.11 3.93
CA GLU A 61 -0.01 -1.67 3.06
C GLU A 61 0.62 -2.14 1.74
N ALA A 62 0.08 -3.21 1.14
CA ALA A 62 0.64 -3.78 -0.08
C ALA A 62 -0.42 -4.48 -0.94
N VAL A 63 -0.43 -4.18 -2.23
CA VAL A 63 -1.32 -4.75 -3.24
C VAL A 63 -0.50 -5.34 -4.38
N VAL A 64 -0.85 -6.54 -4.82
CA VAL A 64 -0.24 -7.20 -5.99
C VAL A 64 -1.16 -7.02 -7.18
N GLU A 65 -0.64 -6.48 -8.28
CA GLU A 65 -1.37 -6.34 -9.54
C GLU A 65 -0.39 -6.35 -10.72
N GLY A 66 -0.75 -7.03 -11.82
CA GLY A 66 0.01 -6.96 -13.07
C GLY A 66 1.49 -7.35 -12.97
N GLY A 67 1.85 -8.27 -12.07
CA GLY A 67 3.25 -8.68 -11.86
C GLY A 67 4.09 -7.69 -11.04
N ARG A 68 3.45 -6.74 -10.36
CA ARG A 68 4.08 -5.74 -9.50
C ARG A 68 3.51 -5.77 -8.09
N LEU A 69 4.31 -5.28 -7.14
CA LEU A 69 3.87 -4.97 -5.78
C LEU A 69 3.78 -3.46 -5.65
N PHE A 70 2.63 -2.94 -5.27
CA PHE A 70 2.43 -1.53 -4.93
C PHE A 70 2.26 -1.43 -3.43
N THR A 71 2.94 -0.48 -2.80
CA THR A 71 2.95 -0.38 -1.34
C THR A 71 2.78 1.06 -0.88
N ILE A 72 2.21 1.23 0.31
CA ILE A 72 2.42 2.43 1.11
C ILE A 72 3.56 2.13 2.09
N ALA A 73 4.54 3.02 2.16
CA ALA A 73 5.66 2.92 3.08
C ALA A 73 5.88 4.24 3.83
N SER A 74 6.20 4.13 5.12
CA SER A 74 6.55 5.28 5.96
C SER A 74 8.06 5.42 6.14
N TYR A 75 8.57 6.65 6.17
CA TYR A 75 10.00 6.92 6.40
C TYR A 75 10.20 8.17 7.26
N GLU A 76 11.34 8.26 7.94
CA GLU A 76 11.70 9.44 8.74
C GLU A 76 12.25 10.54 7.83
N GLY A 77 11.67 11.74 7.90
CA GLY A 77 12.09 12.92 7.14
C GLY A 77 12.86 13.94 7.98
N GLY A 78 13.67 14.78 7.32
CA GLY A 78 14.63 15.68 7.97
C GLY A 78 14.07 16.78 8.89
N GLN A 79 12.76 17.02 8.91
CA GLN A 79 12.09 18.00 9.80
C GLN A 79 11.26 17.36 10.93
N GLY A 80 11.63 16.16 11.37
CA GLY A 80 11.16 15.61 12.66
C GLY A 80 9.77 14.98 12.62
N GLY A 81 9.42 14.31 11.53
CA GLY A 81 8.19 13.53 11.42
C GLY A 81 8.31 12.41 10.40
N SER A 82 7.41 11.43 10.52
CA SER A 82 7.22 10.41 9.50
C SER A 82 6.58 11.02 8.25
N TRP A 83 6.93 10.46 7.11
CA TRP A 83 6.38 10.77 5.79
C TRP A 83 5.93 9.47 5.14
N GLU A 84 4.98 9.57 4.22
CA GLU A 84 4.43 8.43 3.51
C GLU A 84 4.71 8.55 2.03
N ARG A 85 4.92 7.39 1.40
CA ARG A 85 5.16 7.28 -0.03
C ARG A 85 4.49 6.05 -0.61
N VAL A 86 4.15 6.14 -1.88
CA VAL A 86 3.75 5.01 -2.70
C VAL A 86 4.99 4.49 -3.42
N VAL A 87 5.18 3.18 -3.42
CA VAL A 87 6.34 2.53 -4.06
C VAL A 87 5.86 1.36 -4.89
N ALA A 88 6.40 1.21 -6.11
CA ALA A 88 6.17 0.06 -6.95
C ALA A 88 7.43 -0.78 -7.09
N PHE A 89 7.27 -2.09 -7.00
CA PHE A 89 8.33 -3.07 -7.20
C PHE A 89 7.95 -4.06 -8.31
N ASP A 90 8.94 -4.48 -9.08
CA ASP A 90 8.83 -5.62 -10.00
C ASP A 90 8.91 -6.92 -9.20
N LEU A 91 7.87 -7.76 -9.27
CA LEU A 91 7.86 -9.03 -8.51
C LEU A 91 8.85 -10.06 -9.05
N ALA A 92 9.25 -9.98 -10.33
CA ALA A 92 10.19 -10.94 -10.89
C ALA A 92 11.61 -10.75 -10.32
N SER A 93 12.03 -9.49 -10.13
CA SER A 93 13.38 -9.14 -9.68
C SER A 93 13.45 -8.61 -8.25
N GLY A 94 12.33 -8.20 -7.66
CA GLY A 94 12.25 -7.51 -6.37
C GLY A 94 12.76 -6.07 -6.42
N ARG A 95 13.02 -5.53 -7.61
CA ARG A 95 13.57 -4.19 -7.76
C ARG A 95 12.47 -3.15 -7.68
N GLU A 96 12.77 -2.05 -7.01
CA GLU A 96 11.95 -0.85 -7.09
C GLU A 96 11.95 -0.31 -8.53
N LEU A 97 10.76 0.06 -9.00
CA LEU A 97 10.50 0.65 -10.31
C LEU A 97 10.37 2.17 -10.21
N TRP A 98 9.56 2.64 -9.26
CA TRP A 98 9.30 4.05 -8.98
C TRP A 98 8.83 4.24 -7.54
N ARG A 99 8.90 5.48 -7.06
CA ARG A 99 8.36 5.91 -5.76
C ARG A 99 7.86 7.35 -5.84
N GLU A 100 6.81 7.68 -5.12
CA GLU A 100 6.28 9.05 -4.99
C GLU A 100 5.88 9.36 -3.55
N ASP A 101 6.28 10.52 -3.04
CA ASP A 101 5.96 10.95 -1.67
C ASP A 101 4.54 11.55 -1.63
N VAL A 102 3.65 11.00 -0.79
CA VAL A 102 2.20 11.33 -0.77
C VAL A 102 1.75 12.04 0.50
N GLY A 103 2.66 12.40 1.39
CA GLY A 103 2.36 13.32 2.50
C GLY A 103 3.15 13.07 3.78
N ASN A 104 2.77 13.80 4.82
CA ASN A 104 3.33 13.64 6.16
C ASN A 104 2.50 12.63 6.99
N GLY A 105 3.18 11.70 7.65
CA GLY A 105 2.61 10.57 8.38
C GLY A 105 1.86 10.95 9.66
N THR A 106 1.71 12.24 9.98
CA THR A 106 0.77 12.72 11.01
C THR A 106 -0.68 12.70 10.57
N SER A 107 -0.93 12.61 9.27
CA SER A 107 -2.28 12.62 8.66
C SER A 107 -2.71 11.26 8.10
N GLY A 108 -1.76 10.35 7.83
CA GLY A 108 -2.04 8.96 7.49
C GLY A 108 -2.54 8.80 6.06
N VAL A 109 -1.86 7.93 5.31
CA VAL A 109 -2.28 7.38 4.04
C VAL A 109 -2.54 5.92 4.32
N ASP A 110 -3.81 5.57 4.47
CA ASP A 110 -4.21 4.29 5.07
C ASP A 110 -4.66 3.25 4.03
N VAL A 111 -4.89 3.66 2.78
CA VAL A 111 -5.58 2.81 1.77
C VAL A 111 -4.94 2.88 0.39
N LEU A 112 -4.88 1.75 -0.28
CA LEU A 112 -4.29 1.59 -1.60
C LEU A 112 -5.21 0.74 -2.49
N ASN A 113 -5.57 1.26 -3.66
CA ASN A 113 -6.26 0.49 -4.69
C ASN A 113 -5.45 0.53 -5.99
N VAL A 114 -5.29 -0.63 -6.63
CA VAL A 114 -4.63 -0.73 -7.93
C VAL A 114 -5.59 -1.42 -8.88
N THR A 115 -6.05 -0.70 -9.90
CA THR A 115 -7.04 -1.16 -10.86
C THR A 115 -6.95 -0.33 -12.13
N ASP A 116 -7.20 -0.95 -13.29
CA ASP A 116 -7.22 -0.28 -14.61
C ASP A 116 -5.95 0.52 -14.91
N GLY A 117 -4.79 -0.01 -14.52
CA GLY A 117 -3.49 0.63 -14.75
C GLY A 117 -3.21 1.86 -13.87
N ARG A 118 -3.97 2.06 -12.80
CA ARG A 118 -3.81 3.19 -11.88
C ARG A 118 -3.60 2.76 -10.45
N VAL A 119 -2.81 3.52 -9.72
CA VAL A 119 -2.63 3.41 -8.27
C VAL A 119 -3.36 4.58 -7.61
N THR A 120 -4.36 4.30 -6.81
CA THR A 120 -5.18 5.29 -6.13
C THR A 120 -4.97 5.20 -4.62
N THR A 121 -4.69 6.34 -3.99
CA THR A 121 -4.59 6.45 -2.54
C THR A 121 -5.19 7.76 -2.04
N VAL A 122 -5.64 7.78 -0.79
CA VAL A 122 -6.25 8.95 -0.17
C VAL A 122 -5.56 9.26 1.14
N ARG A 123 -5.04 10.48 1.24
CA ARG A 123 -4.54 11.09 2.46
C ARG A 123 -5.67 11.82 3.16
N THR A 124 -5.85 11.60 4.46
CA THR A 124 -6.89 12.30 5.23
C THR A 124 -6.28 13.39 6.10
N ASP A 125 -6.65 14.65 5.93
CA ASP A 125 -6.17 15.73 6.81
C ASP A 125 -7.35 16.45 7.49
N TRP A 126 -7.38 16.42 8.82
CA TRP A 126 -8.46 17.03 9.59
C TRP A 126 -8.57 18.55 9.39
N LYS A 127 -7.45 19.22 9.07
CA LYS A 127 -7.37 20.67 8.92
C LYS A 127 -7.58 21.09 7.48
N TYR A 128 -7.04 20.35 6.52
CA TYR A 128 -7.01 20.74 5.12
C TYR A 128 -7.98 19.95 4.21
N GLY A 129 -8.63 18.92 4.74
CA GLY A 129 -9.50 18.02 3.98
C GLY A 129 -8.73 16.82 3.44
N ASP A 130 -9.42 15.98 2.69
CA ASP A 130 -8.80 14.79 2.11
C ASP A 130 -8.07 15.14 0.82
N THR A 131 -6.93 14.49 0.55
CA THR A 131 -6.24 14.58 -0.74
C THR A 131 -6.26 13.22 -1.41
N LEU A 132 -6.72 13.18 -2.66
CA LEU A 132 -6.63 12.00 -3.52
C LEU A 132 -5.40 12.12 -4.41
N TYR A 133 -4.64 11.04 -4.44
CA TYR A 133 -3.54 10.84 -5.37
C TYR A 133 -3.87 9.69 -6.30
N VAL A 134 -3.67 9.92 -7.60
CA VAL A 134 -3.77 8.90 -8.64
C VAL A 134 -2.48 8.91 -9.45
N PHE A 135 -1.85 7.74 -9.58
CA PHE A 135 -0.63 7.56 -10.36
C PHE A 135 -0.85 6.53 -11.47
N ASP A 136 -0.18 6.72 -12.61
CA ASP A 136 0.00 5.67 -13.61
C ASP A 136 0.77 4.50 -12.98
N ALA A 137 0.20 3.30 -13.00
CA ALA A 137 0.80 2.14 -12.35
C ALA A 137 2.11 1.69 -13.03
N ALA A 138 2.30 2.02 -14.31
CA ALA A 138 3.49 1.67 -15.06
C ALA A 138 4.68 2.57 -14.70
N THR A 139 4.47 3.88 -14.59
CA THR A 139 5.53 4.88 -14.49
C THR A 139 5.64 5.57 -13.13
N GLY A 140 4.54 5.63 -12.38
CA GLY A 140 4.42 6.45 -11.18
C GLY A 140 4.11 7.92 -11.49
N ASP A 141 3.92 8.27 -12.76
CA ASP A 141 3.53 9.64 -13.12
C ASP A 141 2.15 9.97 -12.52
N GLU A 142 2.03 11.17 -11.98
CA GLU A 142 0.79 11.63 -11.36
C GLU A 142 -0.28 11.95 -12.43
N ASP A 143 -1.40 11.22 -12.35
CA ASP A 143 -2.60 11.42 -13.17
C ASP A 143 -3.52 12.49 -12.55
N ASP A 144 -3.64 12.55 -11.21
CA ASP A 144 -4.50 13.50 -10.47
C ASP A 144 -3.98 13.73 -9.04
N ASP A 145 -3.80 15.00 -8.66
CA ASP A 145 -3.66 15.49 -7.27
C ASP A 145 -4.86 16.37 -6.96
N ARG A 146 -5.70 15.96 -6.01
CA ARG A 146 -6.86 16.77 -5.63
C ARG A 146 -7.08 16.82 -4.14
N ALA A 147 -7.04 18.05 -3.61
CA ALA A 147 -7.58 18.37 -2.30
C ALA A 147 -9.11 18.55 -2.35
N PHE A 148 -9.83 17.69 -1.65
CA PHE A 148 -11.24 17.83 -1.34
C PHE A 148 -11.41 18.63 -0.07
N ARG A 149 -11.88 19.89 -0.20
CA ARG A 149 -12.15 20.78 0.93
C ARG A 149 -13.34 20.36 1.79
N ASP A 150 -14.13 19.40 1.33
CA ASP A 150 -15.30 18.95 2.08
C ASP A 150 -14.83 18.14 3.30
N HIS A 151 -15.03 18.71 4.48
CA HIS A 151 -14.88 18.03 5.77
C HIS A 151 -15.98 16.97 5.91
N VAL A 152 -15.84 15.82 5.25
CA VAL A 152 -16.90 14.80 5.28
C VAL A 152 -17.00 14.11 6.65
N VAL A 153 -16.03 14.32 7.56
CA VAL A 153 -16.09 13.78 8.93
C VAL A 153 -15.60 14.80 9.96
N GLY A 154 -16.47 15.12 10.92
CA GLY A 154 -16.03 15.63 12.21
C GLY A 154 -15.42 14.47 12.99
N TYR A 155 -14.16 14.64 13.41
CA TYR A 155 -13.36 13.69 14.20
C TYR A 155 -13.08 12.32 13.55
N ALA A 156 -11.84 12.17 13.08
CA ALA A 156 -10.99 10.98 13.32
C ALA A 156 -11.43 9.60 12.77
N GLY A 157 -12.21 9.52 11.68
CA GLY A 157 -12.47 8.24 11.03
C GLY A 157 -11.31 7.83 10.12
N LYS A 158 -10.57 6.76 10.46
CA LYS A 158 -9.63 6.10 9.54
C LYS A 158 -10.38 5.63 8.28
N LEU A 159 -9.71 5.67 7.14
CA LEU A 159 -10.20 4.98 5.94
C LEU A 159 -10.06 3.48 6.14
N GLY A 160 -11.15 2.76 5.86
CA GLY A 160 -11.15 1.30 5.90
C GLY A 160 -10.80 0.69 4.54
N ASP A 161 -11.13 1.39 3.45
CA ASP A 161 -10.87 0.93 2.09
C ASP A 161 -11.01 2.09 1.09
N VAL A 162 -10.46 1.91 -0.12
CA VAL A 162 -10.76 2.74 -1.29
C VAL A 162 -11.08 1.85 -2.48
N LEU A 163 -12.23 2.11 -3.10
CA LEU A 163 -12.74 1.33 -4.22
C LEU A 163 -12.88 2.23 -5.44
N THR A 164 -12.72 1.63 -6.61
CA THR A 164 -12.81 2.36 -7.87
C THR A 164 -13.85 1.69 -8.77
N HIS A 165 -14.68 2.49 -9.41
CA HIS A 165 -15.72 2.00 -10.33
C HIS A 165 -15.93 3.01 -11.43
N GLN A 166 -15.49 2.68 -12.65
CA GLN A 166 -15.46 3.64 -13.76
C GLN A 166 -14.73 4.92 -13.32
N ASP A 167 -15.40 6.06 -13.46
CA ASP A 167 -14.87 7.37 -13.11
C ASP A 167 -15.17 7.75 -11.65
N LEU A 168 -15.52 6.79 -10.78
CA LEU A 168 -15.80 7.03 -9.37
C LEU A 168 -14.72 6.45 -8.47
N VAL A 169 -14.33 7.23 -7.46
CA VAL A 169 -13.54 6.79 -6.31
C VAL A 169 -14.43 6.81 -5.07
N VAL A 170 -14.57 5.66 -4.42
CA VAL A 170 -15.36 5.49 -3.20
C VAL A 170 -14.41 5.28 -2.03
N ALA A 171 -14.32 6.27 -1.15
CA ALA A 171 -13.54 6.18 0.09
C ALA A 171 -14.44 5.62 1.21
N VAL A 172 -14.17 4.41 1.68
CA VAL A 172 -14.93 3.74 2.74
C VAL A 172 -14.40 4.18 4.09
N ARG A 173 -15.29 4.64 4.96
CA ARG A 173 -14.95 5.28 6.24
C ARG A 173 -15.40 4.43 7.41
N GLY A 174 -14.49 4.21 8.35
CA GLY A 174 -14.85 3.65 9.65
C GLY A 174 -15.68 4.68 10.43
N SER A 175 -16.88 4.30 10.86
CA SER A 175 -17.70 5.16 11.72
C SER A 175 -17.56 4.74 13.19
N GLU A 176 -16.64 5.34 13.93
CA GLU A 176 -16.86 5.44 15.38
C GLU A 176 -17.93 6.52 15.61
N GLY A 177 -19.19 6.10 15.83
CA GLY A 177 -20.26 7.03 16.23
C GLY A 177 -21.27 7.50 15.17
N GLY A 178 -21.43 6.78 14.06
CA GLY A 178 -22.57 6.99 13.14
C GLY A 178 -22.37 8.07 12.05
N GLY A 179 -21.13 8.34 11.67
CA GLY A 179 -20.78 9.19 10.53
C GLY A 179 -21.12 8.57 9.16
N ARG A 180 -20.96 9.37 8.10
CA ARG A 180 -21.16 8.95 6.69
C ARG A 180 -20.21 7.78 6.37
N PRO A 181 -20.72 6.60 5.99
CA PRO A 181 -19.89 5.39 5.86
C PRO A 181 -18.98 5.42 4.62
N PHE A 182 -19.19 6.34 3.70
CA PHE A 182 -18.32 6.55 2.55
C PHE A 182 -18.46 7.98 2.00
N SER A 183 -17.44 8.39 1.24
CA SER A 183 -17.48 9.53 0.31
C SER A 183 -17.30 9.00 -1.11
N VAL A 184 -17.92 9.66 -2.10
CA VAL A 184 -17.72 9.35 -3.51
C VAL A 184 -17.18 10.60 -4.21
N TYR A 185 -16.17 10.39 -5.05
CA TYR A 185 -15.51 11.44 -5.82
C TYR A 185 -15.51 11.05 -7.30
N GLU A 186 -15.68 12.03 -8.18
CA GLU A 186 -15.53 11.85 -9.64
C GLU A 186 -14.06 12.04 -10.05
N ARG A 187 -13.57 11.12 -10.87
CA ARG A 187 -12.36 11.22 -11.68
C ARG A 187 -12.63 12.12 -12.87
N TRP A 188 -11.60 12.79 -13.37
CA TRP A 188 -11.69 13.62 -14.58
C TRP A 188 -11.29 12.84 -15.83
#